data_AF-A0A923C8G3-F1
#
_entry.id   AF-A0A923C8G3-F1
#
_cell.length_a   1.000
_cell.length_b   1.000
_cell.length_c   1.000
_cell.angle_alpha   90.00
_cell.angle_beta   90.00
_cell.angle_gamma   90.00
#
_symmetry.space_group_name_H-M   'P 1'
#
loop_
_entity.id
_entity.type
_entity.pdbx_description
1 polymer ?
#
loop_
_entity_poly.entity_id
_entity_poly.type
_entity_poly.pdbx_seq_one_letter_code
_entity_poly.pdbx_strand_id
1 'polypeptide(L)' 'MPFTTPFADRLNNVETSAIRELFKLLGKPGIISFAGGFPDSAMFDVDGIREAVNAALTAEPGAALQ' A
#
# COMPACT_ATOMS: atom_id res chain seq x y z
N MET A 1 -2.13 10.69 37.35
CA MET A 1 -1.24 11.48 36.47
C MET A 1 -1.35 10.90 35.07
N PRO A 2 -1.92 11.59 34.07
CA PRO A 2 -1.84 11.07 32.71
C PRO A 2 -0.38 11.18 32.26
N PHE A 3 0.23 10.04 31.92
CA PHE A 3 1.54 10.00 31.28
C PHE A 3 1.36 10.43 29.83
N THR A 4 1.47 11.72 29.55
CA THR A 4 1.64 12.21 28.18
C THR A 4 3.13 12.30 27.93
N THR A 5 3.75 11.18 27.54
CA THR A 5 5.12 11.21 27.05
C THR A 5 5.16 12.17 25.86
N PRO A 6 5.97 13.25 25.91
CA PRO A 6 6.04 14.18 24.79
C PRO A 6 6.57 13.45 23.56
N PHE A 7 5.93 13.69 22.41
CA PHE A 7 6.41 13.20 21.13
C PHE A 7 7.76 13.84 20.79
N ALA A 8 8.59 13.14 20.02
CA ALA A 8 9.85 13.69 19.54
C ALA A 8 9.58 14.88 18.59
N ASP A 9 10.34 15.98 18.74
CA ASP A 9 10.11 17.24 18.02
C ASP A 9 10.03 17.10 16.49
N ARG A 10 10.73 16.12 15.90
CA ARG A 10 10.67 15.82 14.46
C ARG A 10 9.27 15.45 13.97
N LEU A 11 8.40 14.95 14.85
CA LEU A 11 7.03 14.59 14.52
C LEU A 11 6.15 15.82 14.26
N ASN A 12 6.55 17.02 14.72
CA ASN A 12 5.83 18.27 14.43
C ASN A 12 5.85 18.63 12.94
N ASN A 13 6.78 18.06 12.16
CA ASN A 13 6.92 18.31 10.71
C ASN A 13 6.44 17.12 9.86
N VAL A 14 5.84 16.10 10.47
CA VAL A 14 5.27 14.97 9.72
C VAL A 14 3.89 15.37 9.22
N GLU A 15 3.81 15.68 7.93
CA GLU A 15 2.55 15.89 7.26
C GLU A 15 1.98 14.58 6.70
N THR A 16 0.67 14.45 6.75
CA THR A 16 -0.05 13.38 6.07
C THR A 16 0.14 13.53 4.56
N SER A 17 0.45 12.42 3.89
CA SER A 17 0.63 12.43 2.43
C SER A 17 -0.69 12.80 1.74
N ALA A 18 -0.74 13.98 1.10
CA ALA A 18 -1.88 14.42 0.29
C ALA A 18 -2.24 13.38 -0.80
N ILE A 19 -1.26 12.64 -1.30
CA ILE A 19 -1.43 11.54 -2.25
C ILE A 19 -2.28 10.40 -1.65
N ARG A 20 -2.07 10.04 -0.37
CA ARG A 20 -2.88 9.01 0.31
C ARG A 20 -4.34 9.42 0.48
N GLU A 21 -4.62 10.70 0.70
CA GLU A 21 -5.99 11.20 0.77
C GLU A 21 -6.68 11.14 -0.61
N LEU A 22 -5.96 11.51 -1.67
CA LEU A 22 -6.45 11.35 -3.05
C LEU A 22 -6.75 9.88 -3.38
N PHE A 23 -5.96 8.93 -2.85
CA PHE A 23 -6.20 7.50 -3.05
C PHE A 23 -7.52 6.99 -2.46
N LYS A 24 -8.05 7.61 -1.39
CA LYS A 24 -9.36 7.23 -0.84
C LYS A 24 -10.52 7.54 -1.81
N LEU A 25 -10.30 8.42 -2.77
CA LEU A 25 -11.29 8.83 -3.77
C LEU A 25 -11.18 7.98 -5.05
N LEU A 26 -10.07 7.25 -5.24
CA LEU A 26 -9.90 6.34 -6.38
C LEU A 26 -10.89 5.17 -6.27
N GLY A 27 -11.58 4.89 -7.38
CA GLY A 27 -12.59 3.82 -7.43
C GLY A 27 -13.96 4.21 -6.85
N LYS A 28 -14.13 5.42 -6.31
CA LYS A 28 -15.45 5.91 -5.92
C LYS A 28 -16.30 6.18 -7.17
N PRO A 29 -17.49 5.56 -7.31
CA PRO A 29 -18.35 5.79 -8.46
C PRO A 29 -18.63 7.28 -8.67
N GLY A 30 -18.52 7.76 -9.90
CA GLY A 30 -18.74 9.16 -10.26
C GLY A 30 -17.51 10.07 -10.22
N ILE A 31 -16.32 9.55 -9.89
CA ILE A 31 -15.06 10.29 -9.95
C ILE A 31 -14.21 9.80 -11.14
N ILE A 32 -13.79 10.73 -12.00
CA ILE A 32 -12.79 10.48 -13.04
C ILE A 32 -11.44 10.96 -12.49
N SER A 33 -10.52 10.03 -12.24
CA SER A 33 -9.20 10.35 -11.72
C SER A 33 -8.15 10.42 -12.81
N PHE A 34 -7.44 11.55 -12.89
CA PHE A 34 -6.21 11.72 -13.67
C PHE A 34 -4.96 11.66 -12.79
N ALA A 35 -5.11 11.35 -11.49
CA ALA A 35 -3.96 11.12 -10.62
C ALA A 35 -3.21 9.88 -11.11
N GLY A 36 -2.00 10.07 -11.65
CA GLY A 36 -1.15 8.99 -12.12
C GLY A 36 -0.67 8.07 -10.99
N GLY A 37 -0.15 6.90 -11.35
CA GLY A 37 0.44 5.95 -10.39
C GLY A 37 -0.46 4.78 -9.99
N PHE A 38 -1.58 4.56 -10.68
CA PHE A 38 -2.45 3.39 -10.48
C PHE A 38 -2.50 2.53 -11.75
N PRO A 39 -1.89 1.33 -11.74
CA PRO A 39 -2.09 0.37 -12.83
C PRO A 39 -3.56 -0.09 -12.85
N ASP A 40 -4.10 -0.29 -14.05
CA ASP A 40 -5.41 -0.91 -14.25
C ASP A 40 -5.38 -2.34 -13.68
N SER A 41 -6.30 -2.66 -12.78
CA SER A 41 -6.35 -3.98 -12.14
C SER A 41 -6.66 -5.10 -13.14
N ALA A 42 -7.29 -4.79 -14.28
CA ALA A 42 -7.50 -5.73 -15.36
C ALA A 42 -6.19 -6.13 -16.07
N MET A 43 -5.11 -5.35 -15.90
CA MET A 43 -3.80 -5.62 -16.50
C MET A 43 -2.88 -6.43 -15.58
N PHE A 44 -3.34 -6.82 -14.39
CA PHE A 44 -2.56 -7.70 -13.54
C PHE A 44 -2.54 -9.13 -14.10
N ASP A 45 -1.32 -9.67 -14.29
CA ASP A 45 -1.12 -11.08 -14.62
C ASP A 45 -1.35 -11.95 -13.38
N VAL A 46 -2.63 -12.20 -13.09
CA VAL A 46 -3.06 -12.98 -11.93
C VAL A 46 -2.48 -14.40 -11.96
N ASP A 47 -2.35 -14.98 -13.15
CA ASP A 47 -1.87 -16.35 -13.31
C ASP A 47 -0.35 -16.43 -13.08
N GLY A 48 0.43 -15.52 -13.67
CA GLY A 48 1.87 -15.44 -13.42
C GLY A 48 2.21 -15.11 -11.97
N ILE A 49 1.45 -14.22 -11.33
CA ILE A 49 1.61 -13.94 -9.89
C ILE A 49 1.35 -15.21 -9.06
N ARG A 50 0.31 -15.98 -9.38
CA ARG A 50 -0.01 -17.22 -8.67
C ARG A 50 1.10 -18.25 -8.83
N GLU A 51 1.64 -18.42 -10.04
CA GLU A 51 2.76 -19.32 -10.30
C GLU A 51 3.99 -18.92 -9.50
N ALA A 52 4.37 -17.64 -9.53
CA ALA A 52 5.52 -17.12 -8.82
C ALA A 52 5.40 -17.32 -7.29
N VAL A 53 4.22 -17.07 -6.72
CA VAL A 53 3.95 -17.30 -5.29
C VAL A 53 4.10 -18.78 -4.95
N ASN A 54 3.52 -19.68 -5.73
CA ASN A 54 3.65 -21.12 -5.51
C ASN A 54 5.10 -21.59 -5.61
N ALA A 55 5.86 -21.05 -6.57
CA ALA A 55 7.28 -21.37 -6.72
C ALA A 55 8.09 -20.92 -5.50
N ALA A 56 7.88 -19.69 -5.02
CA ALA A 56 8.57 -19.16 -3.83
C ALA A 56 8.27 -19.99 -2.57
N LEU A 57 6.99 -20.34 -2.36
CA LEU A 57 6.57 -21.18 -1.23
C LEU A 57 7.09 -22.62 -1.33
N THR A 58 7.28 -23.14 -2.54
CA THR A 58 7.83 -24.49 -2.75
C THR A 58 9.34 -24.51 -2.52
N ALA A 59 10.06 -23.48 -2.98
CA ALA A 59 11.51 -23.43 -2.90
C ALA A 59 12.01 -23.11 -1.49
N GLU A 60 11.49 -22.05 -0.86
CA GLU A 60 11.97 -21.54 0.44
C GLU A 60 10.81 -21.04 1.32
N PRO A 61 9.95 -21.93 1.84
CA PRO A 61 8.74 -21.56 2.56
C PRO A 61 9.01 -20.71 3.82
N GLY A 62 10.11 -20.97 4.53
CA GLY A 62 10.46 -20.24 5.74
C GLY A 62 10.82 -18.77 5.47
N ALA A 63 11.58 -18.50 4.40
CA ALA A 63 11.93 -17.14 4.00
C ALA A 63 10.75 -16.42 3.33
N ALA A 64 9.92 -17.13 2.58
CA ALA A 64 8.76 -16.55 1.90
C ALA A 64 7.63 -16.09 2.84
N LEU A 65 7.61 -16.54 4.10
CA LEU A 65 6.53 -16.28 5.07
C LEU A 65 6.94 -15.40 6.27
N GLN A 66 8.15 -14.82 6.28
CA GLN A 66 8.66 -13.96 7.36
C GLN A 66 8.92 -12.53 6.87
#